data_AF-A0A0F9GDG2-F1
#
_entry.id   AF-A0A0F9GDG2-F1
#
_cell.length_a   1.000
_cell.length_b   1.000
_cell.length_c   1.000
_cell.angle_alpha   90.00
_cell.angle_beta   90.00
_cell.angle_gamma   90.00
#
_symmetry.space_group_name_H-M   'P 1'
#
loop_
_entity.id
_entity.type
_entity.pdbx_description
1 polymer ?
#
loop_
_entity_poly.entity_id
_entity_poly.type
_entity_poly.pdbx_seq_one_letter_code
_entity_poly.pdbx_strand_id
1 'polypeptide(L)'
;MRRYNLPLREVITQSGGGAFVVTLAAYTANDVVGGLAKVFYATGGGALLRGVSIRDTAQQDEPYIIHIYRSEPSTIADSAAFAPTVDDADLETGTVTVAATDYVTDPGSTYSKAYVAIPDGNNEIPESSAGTFYVYLQCTTTPDYAAVGDLKVEFNYWTA
;
A
#
# COMPACT_ATOMS: atom_id res chain seq x y z
N MET A 1 7.75 -29.06 5.13
CA MET A 1 8.55 -27.90 5.62
C MET A 1 9.57 -27.53 4.55
N ARG A 2 9.23 -26.62 3.64
CA ARG A 2 10.18 -26.07 2.67
C ARG A 2 11.10 -25.12 3.45
N ARG A 3 12.35 -25.53 3.62
CA ARG A 3 13.37 -24.72 4.31
C ARG A 3 13.83 -23.63 3.36
N TYR A 4 13.58 -22.37 3.71
CA TYR A 4 14.11 -21.18 3.03
C TYR A 4 15.61 -21.00 3.35
N ASN A 5 16.42 -22.02 3.07
CA ASN A 5 17.88 -21.95 3.15
C ASN A 5 18.43 -21.88 1.73
N LEU A 6 18.50 -20.69 1.17
CA LEU A 6 19.41 -20.41 0.05
C LEU A 6 20.32 -19.23 0.41
N PRO A 7 21.65 -19.40 0.28
CA PRO A 7 22.61 -18.37 0.64
C PRO A 7 22.52 -17.22 -0.36
N LEU A 8 22.40 -15.98 0.16
CA LEU A 8 22.56 -14.72 -0.58
C LEU A 8 21.86 -14.71 -1.96
N ARG A 9 20.53 -14.88 -1.97
CA ARG A 9 19.74 -14.46 -3.13
C ARG A 9 19.70 -12.95 -3.18
N GLU A 10 19.95 -12.41 -4.36
CA GLU A 10 19.97 -10.99 -4.70
C GLU A 10 18.84 -10.24 -3.97
N VAL A 11 19.21 -9.32 -3.08
CA VAL A 11 18.25 -8.37 -2.50
C VAL A 11 17.87 -7.41 -3.63
N ILE A 12 16.96 -7.85 -4.48
CA ILE A 12 16.32 -6.99 -5.46
C ILE A 12 15.23 -6.25 -4.69
N THR A 13 15.57 -5.10 -4.11
CA THR A 13 14.57 -4.12 -3.70
C THR A 13 14.05 -3.48 -4.98
N GLN A 14 12.98 -4.03 -5.52
CA GLN A 14 12.18 -3.32 -6.52
C GLN A 14 11.13 -2.51 -5.77
N SER A 15 11.03 -1.21 -6.06
CA SER A 15 9.90 -0.40 -5.68
C SER A 15 8.86 -0.47 -6.80
N GLY A 16 7.72 -1.05 -6.48
CA GLY A 16 6.54 -1.07 -7.34
C GLY A 16 5.68 0.11 -6.96
N GLY A 17 5.60 1.13 -7.81
CA GLY A 17 4.66 2.22 -7.61
C GLY A 17 3.26 1.76 -8.04
N GLY A 18 2.32 1.71 -7.10
CA GLY A 18 0.90 1.86 -7.43
C GLY A 18 0.64 3.35 -7.63
N ALA A 19 0.19 3.77 -8.81
CA ALA A 19 -0.19 5.16 -9.01
C ALA A 19 -1.55 5.40 -8.32
N PHE A 20 -1.54 5.76 -7.04
CA PHE A 20 -2.72 6.32 -6.38
C PHE A 20 -2.92 7.74 -6.91
N VAL A 21 -4.03 7.98 -7.59
CA VAL A 21 -4.37 9.32 -8.06
C VAL A 21 -5.25 9.96 -7.01
N VAL A 22 -4.64 10.56 -5.98
CA VAL A 22 -5.38 11.37 -5.01
C VAL A 22 -6.06 12.51 -5.76
N THR A 23 -7.37 12.68 -5.55
CA THR A 23 -8.14 13.77 -6.16
C THR A 23 -8.38 14.89 -5.15
N LEU A 24 -8.88 16.02 -5.63
CA LEU A 24 -9.33 17.14 -4.80
C LEU A 24 -10.71 16.88 -4.17
N ALA A 25 -11.21 15.64 -4.23
CA ALA A 25 -12.46 15.29 -3.59
C ALA A 25 -12.34 15.43 -2.07
N ALA A 26 -13.41 15.88 -1.43
CA ALA A 26 -13.48 15.89 0.03
C ALA A 26 -13.69 14.44 0.49
N TYR A 27 -12.61 13.80 0.94
CA TYR A 27 -12.65 12.49 1.56
C TYR A 27 -13.38 12.56 2.90
N THR A 28 -14.08 11.49 3.27
CA THR A 28 -14.63 11.28 4.61
C THR A 28 -13.96 10.08 5.26
N ALA A 29 -14.06 9.98 6.59
CA ALA A 29 -13.52 8.84 7.30
C ALA A 29 -14.06 7.51 6.72
N ASN A 30 -13.14 6.60 6.43
CA ASN A 30 -13.34 5.30 5.77
C ASN A 30 -13.55 5.34 4.26
N ASP A 31 -13.28 6.46 3.58
CA ASP A 31 -13.27 6.49 2.13
C ASP A 31 -12.00 5.88 1.53
N VAL A 32 -12.13 5.41 0.29
CA VAL A 32 -11.02 5.01 -0.57
C VAL A 32 -10.33 6.24 -1.14
N VAL A 33 -9.02 6.31 -0.98
CA VAL A 33 -8.16 7.37 -1.50
C VAL A 33 -7.42 6.88 -2.74
N GLY A 34 -7.67 7.52 -3.88
CA GLY A 34 -7.02 7.27 -5.16
C GLY A 34 -7.51 6.04 -5.93
N GLY A 35 -8.58 5.39 -5.45
CA GLY A 35 -9.18 4.21 -6.07
C GLY A 35 -8.34 2.93 -5.95
N LEU A 36 -8.63 1.95 -6.80
CA LEU A 36 -7.90 0.68 -6.86
C LEU A 36 -6.54 0.85 -7.52
N ALA A 37 -5.46 0.63 -6.79
CA ALA A 37 -4.11 0.62 -7.34
C ALA A 37 -3.68 -0.81 -7.72
N LYS A 38 -3.02 -0.92 -8.87
CA LYS A 38 -2.33 -2.14 -9.30
C LYS A 38 -0.83 -1.95 -9.14
N VAL A 39 -0.19 -2.83 -8.38
CA VAL A 39 1.25 -2.78 -8.09
C VAL A 39 1.95 -3.94 -8.77
N PHE A 40 3.00 -3.64 -9.53
CA PHE A 40 3.82 -4.63 -10.25
C PHE A 40 5.07 -4.94 -9.43
N TYR A 41 5.41 -6.22 -9.28
CA TYR A 41 6.56 -6.63 -8.45
C TYR A 41 7.57 -7.58 -9.11
N ALA A 42 7.33 -8.06 -10.34
CA ALA A 42 8.24 -8.80 -11.26
C ALA A 42 7.52 -10.00 -11.91
N THR A 43 8.04 -10.51 -13.03
CA THR A 43 7.48 -11.67 -13.74
C THR A 43 7.90 -13.00 -13.10
N GLY A 44 6.98 -13.61 -12.33
CA GLY A 44 7.09 -14.98 -11.79
C GLY A 44 7.71 -15.07 -10.39
N GLY A 45 7.30 -16.08 -9.60
CA GLY A 45 7.96 -16.45 -8.33
C GLY A 45 7.32 -15.95 -7.02
N GLY A 46 6.26 -15.14 -7.07
CA GLY A 46 5.66 -14.58 -5.85
C GLY A 46 6.56 -13.51 -5.22
N ALA A 47 6.05 -12.85 -4.18
CA ALA A 47 6.81 -11.83 -3.46
C ALA A 47 6.50 -11.83 -1.97
N LEU A 48 7.40 -11.28 -1.18
CA LEU A 48 7.19 -11.01 0.24
C LEU A 48 7.20 -9.51 0.46
N LEU A 49 6.07 -8.95 0.88
CA LEU A 49 5.99 -7.53 1.22
C LEU A 49 6.74 -7.28 2.53
N ARG A 50 7.67 -6.31 2.51
CA ARG A 50 8.59 -5.98 3.61
C ARG A 50 8.23 -4.70 4.33
N GLY A 51 7.58 -3.78 3.63
CA GLY A 51 7.18 -2.52 4.21
C GLY A 51 6.52 -1.60 3.20
N VAL A 52 5.89 -0.57 3.73
CA VAL A 52 5.28 0.50 2.95
C VAL A 52 5.91 1.82 3.39
N SER A 53 6.26 2.66 2.42
CA SER A 53 6.66 4.05 2.65
C SER A 53 5.58 4.97 2.11
N ILE A 54 5.19 5.95 2.91
CA ILE A 54 4.31 7.04 2.49
C ILE A 54 5.10 8.34 2.53
N ARG A 55 4.94 9.15 1.49
CA ARG A 55 5.39 10.54 1.48
C ARG A 55 4.18 11.44 1.30
N ASP A 56 4.01 12.36 2.23
CA ASP A 56 2.95 13.35 2.24
C ASP A 56 3.58 14.74 2.09
N THR A 57 3.37 15.39 0.95
CA THR A 57 3.89 16.74 0.67
C THR A 57 3.01 17.86 1.18
N ALA A 58 1.81 17.55 1.68
CA ALA A 58 0.94 18.48 2.39
C ALA A 58 1.17 18.47 3.91
N GLN A 59 1.94 17.50 4.44
CA GLN A 59 2.25 17.35 5.87
C GLN A 59 0.98 17.24 6.75
N GLN A 60 -0.02 16.52 6.26
CA GLN A 60 -1.26 16.30 6.98
C GLN A 60 -1.14 15.12 7.96
N ASP A 61 -0.19 14.22 7.69
CA ASP A 61 0.11 13.05 8.52
C ASP A 61 -1.14 12.15 8.68
N GLU A 62 -1.92 12.05 7.62
CA GLU A 62 -3.20 11.34 7.64
C GLU A 62 -2.99 9.84 7.87
N PRO A 63 -3.71 9.24 8.83
CA PRO A 63 -3.67 7.80 9.10
C PRO A 63 -4.44 6.98 8.06
N TYR A 64 -3.84 5.88 7.64
CA TYR A 64 -4.34 5.00 6.59
C TYR A 64 -4.41 3.52 6.99
N ILE A 65 -5.33 2.80 6.37
CA ILE A 65 -5.30 1.33 6.30
C ILE A 65 -5.09 0.96 4.83
N ILE A 66 -4.08 0.14 4.57
CA ILE A 66 -3.73 -0.33 3.24
C ILE A 66 -4.17 -1.78 3.15
N HIS A 67 -5.13 -2.06 2.26
CA HIS A 67 -5.66 -3.40 2.02
C HIS A 67 -4.99 -4.02 0.81
N ILE A 68 -4.45 -5.23 0.94
CA ILE A 68 -3.62 -5.87 -0.09
C ILE A 68 -4.32 -7.14 -0.59
N TYR A 69 -4.50 -7.25 -1.91
CA TYR A 69 -5.21 -8.35 -2.54
C TYR A 69 -4.32 -9.10 -3.54
N ARG A 70 -4.43 -10.43 -3.54
CA ARG A 70 -3.69 -11.32 -4.47
C ARG A 70 -4.21 -11.29 -5.91
N SER A 71 -5.43 -10.82 -6.11
CA SER A 71 -6.07 -10.67 -7.41
C SER A 71 -7.02 -9.47 -7.36
N GLU A 72 -7.52 -9.05 -8.52
CA GLU A 72 -8.36 -7.86 -8.64
C GLU A 72 -9.66 -8.03 -7.81
N PRO A 73 -9.88 -7.21 -6.78
CA PRO A 73 -11.16 -7.17 -6.06
C PRO A 73 -12.20 -6.38 -6.87
N SER A 74 -13.43 -6.34 -6.37
CA SER A 74 -14.46 -5.44 -6.86
C SER A 74 -13.98 -3.99 -6.81
N THR A 75 -14.40 -3.18 -7.80
CA THR A 75 -13.99 -1.78 -7.91
C THR A 75 -14.79 -0.90 -6.96
N ILE A 76 -14.10 -0.22 -6.06
CA ILE A 76 -14.61 0.86 -5.22
C ILE A 76 -14.02 2.16 -5.77
N ALA A 77 -14.89 3.14 -6.04
CA ALA A 77 -14.47 4.41 -6.60
C ALA A 77 -13.62 5.21 -5.58
N ASP A 78 -12.77 6.10 -6.11
CA ASP A 78 -12.14 7.14 -5.30
C ASP A 78 -13.22 7.99 -4.58
N SER A 79 -12.95 8.37 -3.33
CA SER A 79 -13.85 9.12 -2.45
C SER A 79 -15.19 8.40 -2.15
N ALA A 80 -15.26 7.09 -2.37
CA ALA A 80 -16.38 6.27 -1.92
C ALA A 80 -16.00 5.50 -0.66
N ALA A 81 -17.00 5.24 0.20
CA ALA A 81 -16.82 4.45 1.41
C ALA A 81 -16.22 3.08 1.08
N PHE A 82 -15.20 2.68 1.83
CA PHE A 82 -14.59 1.36 1.73
C PHE A 82 -15.60 0.30 2.17
N ALA A 83 -16.11 -0.45 1.19
CA ALA A 83 -17.15 -1.46 1.38
C ALA A 83 -16.84 -2.69 0.51
N PRO A 84 -15.79 -3.47 0.83
CA PRO A 84 -15.49 -4.69 0.10
C PRO A 84 -16.62 -5.72 0.26
N THR A 85 -16.82 -6.52 -0.78
CA THR A 85 -17.76 -7.65 -0.74
C THR A 85 -17.18 -8.82 0.04
N VAL A 86 -18.02 -9.83 0.31
CA VAL A 86 -17.55 -11.09 0.92
C VAL A 86 -16.55 -11.79 0.00
N ASP A 87 -16.74 -11.72 -1.31
CA ASP A 87 -15.83 -12.32 -2.30
C ASP A 87 -14.46 -11.62 -2.30
N ASP A 88 -14.41 -10.31 -2.01
CA ASP A 88 -13.16 -9.56 -1.92
C ASP A 88 -12.32 -9.98 -0.71
N ALA A 89 -12.98 -10.35 0.40
CA ALA A 89 -12.31 -10.81 1.61
C ALA A 89 -11.53 -12.12 1.38
N ASP A 90 -12.00 -12.98 0.48
CA ASP A 90 -11.29 -14.20 0.09
C ASP A 90 -10.01 -13.91 -0.72
N LEU A 91 -9.92 -12.72 -1.33
CA LEU A 91 -8.77 -12.27 -2.12
C LEU A 91 -7.77 -11.46 -1.29
N GLU A 92 -8.18 -10.95 -0.13
CA GLU A 92 -7.34 -10.15 0.75
C GLU A 92 -6.24 -11.02 1.38
N THR A 93 -5.01 -10.56 1.25
CA THR A 93 -3.81 -11.21 1.80
C THR A 93 -3.33 -10.58 3.10
N GLY A 94 -3.76 -9.35 3.38
CA GLY A 94 -3.42 -8.68 4.62
C GLY A 94 -3.65 -7.17 4.55
N THR A 95 -3.47 -6.54 5.72
CA THR A 95 -3.56 -5.10 5.89
C THR A 95 -2.29 -4.52 6.49
N VAL A 96 -2.02 -3.26 6.17
CA VAL A 96 -0.97 -2.45 6.80
C VAL A 96 -1.61 -1.17 7.33
N THR A 97 -1.54 -0.95 8.63
CA THR A 97 -1.96 0.31 9.25
C THR A 97 -0.78 1.27 9.30
N VAL A 98 -1.02 2.49 8.82
CA VAL A 98 -0.12 3.64 8.99
C VAL A 98 -0.82 4.62 9.92
N ALA A 99 -0.27 4.80 11.11
CA ALA A 99 -0.78 5.77 12.07
C ALA A 99 -0.20 7.16 11.80
N ALA A 100 -0.90 8.22 12.25
CA ALA A 100 -0.38 9.59 12.19
C ALA A 100 0.98 9.73 12.90
N THR A 101 1.20 8.93 13.96
CA THR A 101 2.46 8.89 14.71
C THR A 101 3.63 8.24 13.98
N ASP A 102 3.38 7.55 12.87
CA ASP A 102 4.44 6.95 12.05
C ASP A 102 5.10 7.98 11.13
N TYR A 103 4.47 9.14 10.93
CA TYR A 103 5.02 10.23 10.12
C TYR A 103 6.09 11.01 10.87
N VAL A 104 7.19 11.26 10.17
CA VAL A 104 8.29 12.09 10.64
C VAL A 104 8.55 13.20 9.61
N THR A 105 8.69 14.42 10.11
CA THR A 105 9.06 15.60 9.31
C THR A 105 10.44 16.08 9.76
N ASP A 106 11.42 15.94 8.87
CA ASP A 106 12.77 16.46 9.13
C ASP A 106 12.74 18.01 9.19
N PRO A 107 13.56 18.64 10.05
CA PRO A 107 13.65 20.10 10.11
C PRO A 107 13.94 20.73 8.73
N GLY A 108 13.06 21.62 8.29
CA GLY A 108 13.17 22.30 6.99
C GLY A 108 12.64 21.50 5.79
N SER A 109 12.08 20.30 6.00
CA SER A 109 11.39 19.54 4.96
C SER A 109 10.04 20.17 4.60
N THR A 110 9.66 20.06 3.33
CA THR A 110 8.33 20.44 2.81
C THR A 110 7.39 19.23 2.70
N TYR A 111 7.76 18.10 3.31
CA TYR A 111 6.97 16.87 3.30
C TYR A 111 7.22 16.09 4.60
N SER A 112 6.28 15.23 4.96
CA SER A 112 6.44 14.21 5.99
C SER A 112 6.58 12.83 5.35
N LYS A 113 7.15 11.88 6.10
CA LYS A 113 7.32 10.49 5.65
C LYS A 113 6.92 9.53 6.75
N ALA A 114 6.15 8.50 6.39
CA ALA A 114 5.95 7.33 7.23
C ALA A 114 6.63 6.11 6.61
N TYR A 115 7.18 5.25 7.45
CA TYR A 115 7.65 3.92 7.05
C TYR A 115 7.12 2.87 8.03
N VAL A 116 6.32 1.95 7.52
CA VAL A 116 5.80 0.82 8.29
C VAL A 116 6.48 -0.44 7.79
N ALA A 117 7.35 -1.01 8.63
CA ALA A 117 7.94 -2.32 8.40
C ALA A 117 6.89 -3.40 8.66
N ILE A 118 6.83 -4.39 7.79
CA ILE A 118 5.98 -5.57 7.97
C ILE A 118 6.88 -6.67 8.55
N PRO A 119 6.70 -7.02 9.84
CA PRO A 119 7.52 -8.05 10.47
C PRO A 119 7.36 -9.41 9.76
N ASP A 120 8.44 -10.20 9.75
CA ASP A 120 8.63 -11.39 8.91
C ASP A 120 7.43 -12.37 8.92
N GLY A 121 7.00 -12.77 7.71
CA GLY A 121 6.40 -14.08 7.44
C GLY A 121 4.96 -14.12 6.90
N ASN A 122 4.17 -13.04 7.01
CA ASN A 122 2.71 -13.16 6.82
C ASN A 122 2.10 -12.40 5.65
N ASN A 123 2.85 -11.56 4.93
CA ASN A 123 2.35 -10.89 3.72
C ASN A 123 3.02 -11.46 2.46
N GLU A 124 2.86 -12.78 2.29
CA GLU A 124 3.22 -13.48 1.07
C GLU A 124 2.22 -13.11 -0.03
N ILE A 125 2.72 -12.51 -1.10
CA ILE A 125 1.99 -12.33 -2.35
C ILE A 125 2.22 -13.61 -3.17
N PRO A 126 1.19 -14.45 -3.36
CA PRO A 126 1.39 -15.77 -3.94
C PRO A 126 1.83 -15.68 -5.40
N GLU A 127 2.53 -16.71 -5.90
CA GLU A 127 2.97 -16.78 -7.30
C GLU A 127 1.79 -16.66 -8.30
N SER A 128 0.59 -17.06 -7.89
CA SER A 128 -0.65 -16.95 -8.66
C SER A 128 -1.03 -15.52 -9.03
N SER A 129 -0.45 -14.51 -8.36
CA SER A 129 -0.72 -13.09 -8.61
C SER A 129 -0.05 -12.59 -9.90
N ALA A 130 0.67 -13.46 -10.62
CA ALA A 130 1.26 -13.21 -11.94
C ALA A 130 2.16 -11.95 -12.00
N GLY A 131 2.81 -11.63 -10.89
CA GLY A 131 3.69 -10.46 -10.79
C GLY A 131 3.00 -9.15 -10.45
N THR A 132 1.73 -9.19 -10.07
CA THR A 132 0.93 -8.03 -9.68
C THR A 132 0.11 -8.29 -8.42
N PHE A 133 -0.06 -7.29 -7.57
CA PHE A 133 -1.07 -7.30 -6.52
C PHE A 133 -1.89 -6.01 -6.59
N TYR A 134 -3.03 -6.02 -5.91
CA TYR A 134 -3.97 -4.89 -5.92
C TYR A 134 -4.09 -4.30 -4.54
N VAL A 135 -4.30 -2.99 -4.46
CA VAL A 135 -4.30 -2.26 -3.19
C VAL A 135 -5.40 -1.22 -3.16
N TYR A 136 -6.09 -1.14 -2.02
CA TYR A 136 -6.86 0.03 -1.63
C TYR A 136 -6.17 0.77 -0.49
N LEU A 137 -6.24 2.10 -0.55
CA LEU A 137 -5.88 2.98 0.55
C LEU A 137 -7.18 3.50 1.18
N GLN A 138 -7.45 3.13 2.43
CA GLN A 138 -8.59 3.61 3.20
C GLN A 138 -8.11 4.68 4.18
N CYS A 139 -8.69 5.89 4.14
CA CYS A 139 -8.42 6.89 5.17
C CYS A 139 -9.22 6.57 6.43
N THR A 140 -8.63 6.77 7.61
CA THR A 140 -9.36 6.60 8.89
C THR A 140 -9.91 7.92 9.44
N THR A 141 -9.49 9.01 8.83
CA THR A 141 -9.85 10.41 9.08
C THR A 141 -10.33 11.04 7.76
N THR A 142 -10.49 12.36 7.74
CA THR A 142 -10.91 13.15 6.57
C THR A 142 -9.70 13.91 6.02
N PRO A 143 -8.92 13.33 5.09
CA PRO A 143 -7.84 14.05 4.40
C PRO A 143 -8.35 15.31 3.68
N ASP A 144 -7.54 16.37 3.67
CA ASP A 144 -7.84 17.66 3.00
C ASP A 144 -6.91 17.99 1.82
N TYR A 145 -6.36 16.98 1.14
CA TYR A 145 -5.38 17.18 0.06
C TYR A 145 -5.77 18.25 -0.95
N ALA A 146 -4.95 19.29 -1.02
CA ALA A 146 -5.18 20.47 -1.85
C ALA A 146 -4.60 20.33 -3.26
N ALA A 147 -3.75 19.32 -3.51
CA ALA A 147 -3.18 19.03 -4.82
C ALA A 147 -3.08 17.53 -5.12
N VAL A 148 -3.28 17.20 -6.41
CA VAL A 148 -2.99 15.86 -6.93
C VAL A 148 -1.50 15.58 -6.77
N GLY A 149 -1.18 14.43 -6.20
CA GLY A 149 0.21 14.01 -5.98
C GLY A 149 0.79 14.44 -4.63
N ASP A 150 -0.03 15.01 -3.75
CA ASP A 150 0.36 15.29 -2.37
C ASP A 150 0.71 14.02 -1.59
N LEU A 151 0.18 12.88 -2.02
CA LEU A 151 0.50 11.57 -1.46
C LEU A 151 1.27 10.70 -2.47
N LYS A 152 2.32 10.06 -2.00
CA LYS A 152 3.03 8.99 -2.72
C LYS A 152 3.19 7.77 -1.83
N VAL A 153 2.85 6.61 -2.35
CA VAL A 153 2.95 5.33 -1.64
C VAL A 153 3.91 4.43 -2.41
N GLU A 154 4.89 3.89 -1.69
CA GLU A 154 5.91 2.99 -2.22
C GLU A 154 5.88 1.66 -1.46
N PHE A 155 5.81 0.55 -2.21
CA PHE A 155 5.84 -0.80 -1.65
C PHE A 155 7.24 -1.39 -1.79
N ASN A 156 7.77 -1.89 -0.67
CA ASN A 156 9.06 -2.58 -0.61
C ASN A 156 8.80 -4.08 -0.49
N TYR A 157 9.35 -4.87 -1.41
CA TYR A 157 9.17 -6.32 -1.43
C TYR A 157 10.45 -7.06 -1.81
N TRP A 158 10.49 -8.34 -1.48
CA TRP A 158 11.47 -9.30 -1.98
C TRP A 158 10.81 -10.25 -2.97
N THR A 159 11.48 -10.50 -4.09
CA THR A 159 11.04 -11.46 -5.11
C THR A 159 11.86 -12.73 -5.04
N ALA A 160 11.27 -13.86 -5.42
CA ALA A 160 11.95 -15.16 -5.42
C ALA A 160 12.83 -15.40 -6.65
#